data_AF-A0AAV4HM66-F1
#
_entry.id   AF-A0AAV4HM66-F1
#
_cell.length_a   1.000
_cell.length_b   1.000
_cell.length_c   1.000
_cell.angle_alpha   90.00
_cell.angle_beta   90.00
_cell.angle_gamma   90.00
#
_symmetry.space_group_name_H-M   'P 1'
#
loop_
_entity.id
_entity.type
_entity.pdbx_description
1 polymer ?
#
loop_
_entity_poly.entity_id
_entity_poly.type
_entity_poly.pdbx_seq_one_letter_code
_entity_poly.pdbx_strand_id
1 'polypeptide(L)'
;MQTPFYAANFSIAYKYGGIGVVVAHEMSHGFDRDAAASAVVVVVVVVVVVVVVIVIVVVIVEVVVIVIVVVIVIVVVIVVVLVVVIVVVVVVIVVEVKVVLVVVVVVVVVGSSSSSSSSSSSSSSSSSSSSSSSNSNVIISIEPFEFDGTRSVDESIADNLGILVAYRTYEELVKEKGEEENMADLGLNPKQVFFLSYAQNFCARETQQYLRRRMKHKYHPAPRFRIVGVLRNSPEFAEAYNCPLGSPMNPEEKCSRIYGS
;
A
#
# COMPACT_ATOMS: atom_id res chain seq x y z
N MET A 1 -22.10 -17.10 2.44
CA MET A 1 -23.25 -16.18 2.49
C MET A 1 -24.48 -16.92 2.98
N GLN A 2 -25.38 -16.26 3.71
CA GLN A 2 -26.59 -16.86 4.31
C GLN A 2 -27.73 -15.82 4.35
N THR A 3 -28.94 -16.25 4.70
CA THR A 3 -30.08 -15.36 4.90
C THR A 3 -29.89 -14.45 6.15
N PRO A 4 -30.45 -13.22 6.16
CA PRO A 4 -31.25 -12.58 5.11
C PRO A 4 -30.43 -12.13 3.89
N PHE A 5 -29.13 -11.82 4.02
CA PHE A 5 -28.32 -11.18 2.98
C PHE A 5 -28.31 -11.90 1.62
N TYR A 6 -28.37 -13.24 1.58
CA TYR A 6 -28.34 -14.00 0.33
C TYR A 6 -28.95 -15.40 0.45
N ALA A 7 -29.70 -15.79 -0.58
CA ALA A 7 -29.99 -17.17 -0.97
C ALA A 7 -30.02 -17.27 -2.50
N ALA A 8 -29.73 -18.45 -3.05
CA ALA A 8 -29.62 -18.65 -4.49
C ALA A 8 -30.96 -18.40 -5.25
N ASN A 9 -32.09 -18.65 -4.60
CA ASN A 9 -33.45 -18.52 -5.12
C ASN A 9 -34.08 -17.13 -4.94
N PHE A 10 -33.41 -16.16 -4.30
CA PHE A 10 -33.92 -14.80 -4.17
C PHE A 10 -33.94 -14.04 -5.51
N SER A 11 -34.82 -13.05 -5.64
CA SER A 11 -34.84 -12.11 -6.77
C SER A 11 -33.51 -11.33 -6.88
N ILE A 12 -33.25 -10.80 -8.07
CA ILE A 12 -32.12 -9.92 -8.34
C ILE A 12 -32.23 -8.68 -7.45
N ALA A 13 -33.41 -8.04 -7.38
CA ALA A 13 -33.69 -6.94 -6.46
C ALA A 13 -33.32 -7.27 -5.01
N TYR A 14 -33.77 -8.41 -4.48
CA TYR A 14 -33.52 -8.79 -3.09
C TYR A 14 -32.04 -9.13 -2.83
N LYS A 15 -31.35 -9.77 -3.79
CA LYS A 15 -29.90 -10.04 -3.72
C LYS A 15 -29.06 -8.76 -3.73
N TYR A 16 -29.40 -7.81 -4.61
CA TYR A 16 -28.65 -6.57 -4.74
C TYR A 16 -28.91 -5.62 -3.57
N GLY A 17 -30.16 -5.48 -3.11
CA GLY A 17 -30.49 -4.74 -1.87
C GLY A 17 -29.95 -5.41 -0.61
N GLY A 18 -29.71 -6.72 -0.66
CA GLY A 18 -29.10 -7.52 0.39
C GLY A 18 -27.58 -7.46 0.37
N ILE A 19 -26.95 -8.54 -0.11
CA ILE A 19 -25.48 -8.65 -0.17
C ILE A 19 -24.81 -7.66 -1.12
N GLY A 20 -25.51 -7.18 -2.16
CA GLY A 20 -24.96 -6.19 -3.09
C GLY A 20 -24.59 -4.86 -2.42
N VAL A 21 -25.47 -4.33 -1.57
CA VAL A 21 -25.20 -3.12 -0.76
C VAL A 21 -24.01 -3.34 0.17
N VAL A 22 -23.91 -4.52 0.82
CA VAL A 22 -22.78 -4.83 1.69
C VAL A 22 -21.47 -4.88 0.90
N VAL A 23 -21.43 -5.52 -0.26
CA VAL A 23 -20.23 -5.54 -1.12
C VAL A 23 -19.82 -4.12 -1.54
N ALA A 24 -20.77 -3.26 -1.91
CA ALA A 24 -20.50 -1.87 -2.27
C ALA A 24 -20.05 -1.02 -1.06
N HIS A 25 -20.56 -1.29 0.14
CA HIS A 25 -20.11 -0.71 1.40
C HIS A 25 -18.64 -1.09 1.72
N GLU A 26 -18.29 -2.38 1.68
CA GLU A 26 -16.90 -2.83 1.88
C GLU A 26 -15.96 -2.28 0.78
N MET A 27 -16.41 -2.17 -0.47
CA MET A 27 -15.64 -1.52 -1.54
C MET A 27 -15.39 -0.03 -1.28
N SER A 28 -16.36 0.68 -0.70
CA SER A 28 -16.22 2.12 -0.42
C SER A 28 -15.23 2.45 0.69
N HIS A 29 -15.00 1.53 1.63
CA HIS A 29 -13.91 1.65 2.61
C HIS A 29 -12.52 1.70 1.94
N GLY A 30 -12.36 1.13 0.73
CA GLY A 30 -11.14 1.29 -0.07
C GLY A 30 -10.82 2.72 -0.52
N PHE A 31 -11.71 3.69 -0.25
CA PHE A 31 -11.58 5.10 -0.61
C PHE A 31 -11.77 6.05 0.59
N ASP A 32 -11.84 5.53 1.82
CA ASP A 32 -11.94 6.37 3.02
C ASP A 32 -10.59 6.95 3.47
N ARG A 33 -10.61 7.71 4.57
CA ARG A 33 -9.44 8.41 5.11
C ARG A 33 -8.35 7.46 5.62
N ASP A 34 -8.75 6.30 6.14
CA ASP A 34 -7.82 5.30 6.68
C ASP A 34 -7.25 4.44 5.55
N ALA A 35 -8.00 4.20 4.47
CA ALA A 35 -7.47 3.66 3.23
C ALA A 35 -6.45 4.60 2.56
N ALA A 36 -6.70 5.91 2.55
CA ALA A 36 -5.73 6.89 2.06
C ALA A 36 -4.42 6.89 2.87
N ALA A 37 -4.51 6.81 4.21
CA ALA A 37 -3.34 6.63 5.08
C ALA A 37 -2.62 5.30 4.81
N SER A 38 -3.37 4.22 4.61
CA SER A 38 -2.83 2.88 4.28
C SER A 38 -2.11 2.87 2.93
N ALA A 39 -2.63 3.58 1.93
CA ALA A 39 -1.98 3.74 0.63
C ALA A 39 -0.63 4.47 0.75
N VAL A 40 -0.54 5.51 1.58
CA VAL A 40 0.75 6.18 1.88
C VAL A 40 1.73 5.21 2.54
N VAL A 41 1.29 4.38 3.50
CA VAL A 41 2.16 3.35 4.11
C VAL A 41 2.64 2.34 3.06
N VAL A 42 1.78 1.85 2.17
CA VAL A 42 2.17 0.94 1.08
C VAL A 42 3.18 1.59 0.14
N VAL A 43 2.97 2.84 -0.29
CA VAL A 43 3.91 3.56 -1.15
C VAL A 43 5.26 3.77 -0.45
N VAL A 44 5.27 4.16 0.82
CA VAL A 44 6.51 4.31 1.61
C VAL A 44 7.25 2.98 1.75
N VAL A 45 6.55 1.88 2.04
CA VAL A 45 7.16 0.54 2.13
C VAL A 45 7.74 0.11 0.78
N VAL A 46 7.02 0.31 -0.34
CA VAL A 46 7.51 0.00 -1.68
C VAL A 46 8.76 0.83 -2.03
N VAL A 47 8.75 2.14 -1.75
CA VAL A 47 9.91 3.02 -1.98
C VAL A 47 11.11 2.59 -1.13
N VAL A 48 10.92 2.27 0.15
CA VAL A 48 11.99 1.78 1.04
C VAL A 48 12.56 0.46 0.53
N VAL A 49 11.71 -0.51 0.12
CA VAL A 49 12.16 -1.79 -0.45
C VAL A 49 12.95 -1.57 -1.74
N VAL A 50 12.47 -0.71 -2.64
CA VAL A 50 13.19 -0.39 -3.90
C VAL A 50 14.55 0.26 -3.61
N VAL A 51 14.62 1.21 -2.69
CA VAL A 51 15.89 1.86 -2.29
C VAL A 51 16.86 0.84 -1.67
N VAL A 52 16.39 -0.04 -0.79
CA VAL A 52 17.22 -1.10 -0.19
C VAL A 52 17.75 -2.07 -1.26
N VAL A 53 16.92 -2.48 -2.22
CA VAL A 53 17.35 -3.34 -3.34
C VAL A 53 18.40 -2.64 -4.21
N ILE A 54 18.21 -1.35 -4.53
CA ILE A 54 19.20 -0.56 -5.30
C ILE A 54 20.54 -0.50 -4.55
N VAL A 55 20.53 -0.20 -3.25
CA VAL A 55 21.76 -0.15 -2.43
C VAL A 55 22.48 -1.50 -2.41
N ILE A 56 21.74 -2.61 -2.24
CA ILE A 56 22.31 -3.96 -2.28
C ILE A 56 22.97 -4.25 -3.65
N VAL A 57 22.30 -3.90 -4.76
CA VAL A 57 22.85 -4.10 -6.11
C VAL A 57 24.11 -3.26 -6.34
N VAL A 58 24.14 -2.00 -5.90
CA VAL A 58 25.33 -1.13 -6.01
C VAL A 58 26.51 -1.73 -5.23
N VAL A 59 26.30 -2.14 -3.98
CA VAL A 59 27.36 -2.75 -3.14
C VAL A 59 27.89 -4.05 -3.76
N ILE A 60 27.02 -4.89 -4.33
CA ILE A 60 27.46 -6.11 -5.04
C ILE A 60 28.32 -5.76 -6.26
N VAL A 61 27.93 -4.76 -7.05
CA VAL A 61 28.70 -4.32 -8.23
C VAL A 61 30.06 -3.75 -7.82
N GLU A 62 30.14 -2.91 -6.79
CA GLU A 62 31.41 -2.38 -6.28
C GLU A 62 32.34 -3.50 -5.80
N VAL A 63 31.84 -4.46 -5.02
CA VAL A 63 32.62 -5.62 -4.54
C VAL A 63 33.14 -6.46 -5.72
N VAL A 64 32.32 -6.71 -6.73
CA VAL A 64 32.74 -7.46 -7.94
C VAL A 64 33.82 -6.70 -8.72
N VAL A 65 33.69 -5.38 -8.89
CA VAL A 65 34.71 -4.55 -9.54
C VAL A 65 36.02 -4.55 -8.76
N ILE A 66 35.97 -4.43 -7.43
CA ILE A 66 37.15 -4.48 -6.56
C ILE A 66 37.87 -5.84 -6.71
N VAL A 67 37.14 -6.95 -6.69
CA VAL A 67 37.70 -8.30 -6.87
C VAL A 67 38.36 -8.44 -8.25
N ILE A 68 37.72 -7.96 -9.32
CA ILE A 68 38.28 -7.99 -10.68
C ILE A 68 39.59 -7.18 -10.75
N VAL A 69 39.61 -5.96 -10.19
CA VAL A 69 40.81 -5.11 -10.17
C VAL A 69 41.94 -5.77 -9.38
N VAL A 70 41.66 -6.35 -8.21
CA VAL A 70 42.66 -7.08 -7.40
C VAL A 70 43.24 -8.27 -8.17
N VAL A 71 42.40 -9.07 -8.86
CA VAL A 71 42.88 -10.19 -9.69
C VAL A 71 43.76 -9.71 -10.84
N ILE A 72 43.39 -8.62 -11.53
CA ILE A 72 44.20 -8.02 -12.60
C ILE A 72 45.57 -7.57 -12.05
N VAL A 73 45.60 -6.88 -10.91
CA VAL A 73 46.85 -6.43 -10.28
C VAL A 73 47.74 -7.63 -9.91
N ILE A 74 47.18 -8.69 -9.33
CA ILE A 74 47.93 -9.92 -9.01
C ILE A 74 48.53 -10.55 -10.26
N VAL A 75 47.76 -10.68 -11.34
CA VAL A 75 48.25 -11.22 -12.62
C VAL A 75 49.37 -10.35 -13.22
N VAL A 76 49.23 -9.03 -13.20
CA VAL A 76 50.27 -8.10 -13.68
C VAL A 76 51.55 -8.23 -12.85
N VAL A 77 51.45 -8.32 -11.52
CA VAL A 77 52.62 -8.51 -10.65
C VAL A 77 53.32 -9.85 -10.94
N ILE A 78 52.56 -10.95 -11.12
CA ILE A 78 53.12 -12.26 -11.49
C ILE A 78 53.86 -12.18 -12.84
N VAL A 79 53.26 -11.55 -13.86
CA VAL A 79 53.89 -11.38 -15.18
C VAL A 79 55.17 -10.55 -15.09
N VAL A 80 55.16 -9.44 -14.34
CA VAL A 80 56.36 -8.60 -14.13
C VAL A 80 57.47 -9.39 -13.42
N VAL A 81 57.15 -10.15 -12.37
CA VAL A 81 58.12 -10.99 -11.66
C VAL A 81 58.70 -12.07 -12.60
N LEU A 82 57.87 -12.73 -13.41
CA LEU A 82 58.34 -13.72 -14.39
C LEU A 82 59.27 -13.09 -15.44
N VAL A 83 58.93 -11.90 -15.96
CA VAL A 83 59.81 -11.17 -16.91
C VAL A 83 61.14 -10.80 -16.26
N VAL A 84 61.14 -10.30 -15.01
CA VAL A 84 62.37 -9.99 -14.27
C VAL A 84 63.22 -11.25 -14.05
N VAL A 85 62.61 -12.38 -13.67
CA VAL A 85 63.34 -13.66 -13.51
C VAL A 85 63.94 -14.12 -14.84
N ILE A 86 63.20 -14.05 -15.95
CA ILE A 86 63.71 -14.40 -17.28
C ILE A 86 64.89 -13.49 -17.68
N VAL A 87 64.78 -12.17 -17.45
CA VAL A 87 65.87 -11.22 -17.73
C VAL A 87 67.09 -11.53 -16.86
N VAL A 88 66.93 -11.82 -15.56
CA VAL A 88 68.03 -12.19 -14.68
C VAL A 88 68.69 -13.50 -15.14
N VAL A 89 67.92 -14.53 -15.52
CA VAL A 89 68.46 -15.79 -16.05
C VAL A 89 69.23 -15.57 -17.35
N VAL A 90 68.71 -14.76 -18.29
CA VAL A 90 69.41 -14.40 -19.53
C VAL A 90 70.69 -13.61 -19.24
N VAL A 91 70.66 -12.66 -18.29
CA VAL A 91 71.84 -11.90 -17.87
C VAL A 91 72.87 -12.82 -17.23
N VAL A 92 72.48 -13.76 -16.37
CA VAL A 92 73.40 -14.77 -15.78
C VAL A 92 74.01 -15.64 -16.88
N ILE A 93 73.23 -16.16 -17.83
CA ILE A 93 73.76 -16.95 -18.95
C ILE A 93 74.76 -16.12 -19.79
N VAL A 94 74.43 -14.86 -20.09
CA VAL A 94 75.33 -13.95 -20.82
C VAL A 94 76.57 -13.59 -20.00
N VAL A 95 76.45 -13.48 -18.67
CA VAL A 95 77.59 -13.24 -17.77
C VAL A 95 78.46 -14.47 -17.67
N GLU A 96 77.94 -15.68 -17.52
CA GLU A 96 78.73 -16.92 -17.52
C GLU A 96 79.45 -17.14 -18.86
N VAL A 97 78.74 -16.97 -20.00
CA VAL A 97 79.37 -17.04 -21.33
C VAL A 97 80.44 -15.96 -21.50
N LYS A 98 80.19 -14.73 -21.00
CA LYS A 98 81.22 -13.68 -20.98
C LYS A 98 82.36 -14.05 -20.04
N VAL A 99 82.13 -14.57 -18.84
CA VAL A 99 83.16 -14.95 -17.86
C VAL A 99 83.99 -16.13 -18.36
N VAL A 100 83.45 -17.05 -19.16
CA VAL A 100 84.28 -18.02 -19.89
C VAL A 100 85.16 -17.31 -20.92
N LEU A 101 84.60 -16.39 -21.72
CA LEU A 101 85.34 -15.55 -22.67
C LEU A 101 86.29 -14.53 -21.99
N VAL A 102 86.14 -14.28 -20.69
CA VAL A 102 86.78 -13.19 -19.94
C VAL A 102 87.67 -13.69 -18.81
N VAL A 103 87.60 -14.95 -18.38
CA VAL A 103 88.74 -15.67 -17.80
C VAL A 103 89.82 -15.87 -18.88
N VAL A 104 89.43 -15.85 -20.16
CA VAL A 104 90.30 -15.75 -21.33
C VAL A 104 90.81 -14.30 -21.61
N VAL A 105 90.28 -13.25 -20.94
CA VAL A 105 90.65 -11.82 -21.21
C VAL A 105 90.97 -10.99 -19.96
N VAL A 106 90.08 -10.88 -18.95
CA VAL A 106 90.30 -10.24 -17.62
C VAL A 106 91.22 -11.08 -16.69
N VAL A 107 92.18 -11.76 -17.29
CA VAL A 107 93.59 -11.64 -16.83
C VAL A 107 94.04 -10.16 -16.81
N VAL A 108 93.29 -9.27 -17.47
CA VAL A 108 93.46 -7.82 -17.63
C VAL A 108 92.30 -6.96 -17.02
N VAL A 109 92.46 -6.46 -15.76
CA VAL A 109 91.84 -5.22 -15.15
C VAL A 109 90.41 -5.28 -14.47
N VAL A 110 90.09 -4.39 -13.47
CA VAL A 110 89.11 -4.57 -12.33
C VAL A 110 88.31 -3.29 -11.84
N GLY A 111 87.06 -3.36 -11.25
CA GLY A 111 86.33 -2.28 -10.47
C GLY A 111 84.82 -2.49 -10.03
N SER A 112 84.25 -1.79 -8.97
CA SER A 112 82.90 -2.08 -8.32
C SER A 112 82.13 -0.99 -7.45
N SER A 113 80.79 -1.17 -7.19
CA SER A 113 79.91 -0.88 -5.95
C SER A 113 79.04 0.43 -5.65
N SER A 114 78.07 0.39 -4.66
CA SER A 114 76.72 1.12 -4.57
C SER A 114 76.02 1.45 -3.15
N SER A 115 74.66 1.69 -3.00
CA SER A 115 73.81 2.10 -1.77
C SER A 115 72.22 1.86 -1.87
N SER A 116 71.13 2.22 -1.07
CA SER A 116 70.72 2.67 0.35
C SER A 116 69.14 2.90 0.65
N SER A 117 68.64 3.01 1.94
CA SER A 117 67.34 3.66 2.54
C SER A 117 65.86 3.06 2.43
N SER A 118 64.70 3.41 3.14
CA SER A 118 64.25 3.83 4.56
C SER A 118 62.67 4.11 4.81
N SER A 119 62.11 4.22 6.08
CA SER A 119 60.78 4.87 6.63
C SER A 119 59.38 4.08 6.70
N SER A 120 58.19 4.42 7.35
CA SER A 120 57.65 5.12 8.62
C SER A 120 56.03 5.22 8.79
N SER A 121 55.38 5.49 9.99
CA SER A 121 53.91 5.93 10.36
C SER A 121 52.96 4.96 11.23
N SER A 122 51.73 5.14 11.87
CA SER A 122 50.71 6.13 12.46
C SER A 122 49.60 5.37 13.35
N SER A 123 48.35 5.68 13.90
CA SER A 123 47.32 6.79 14.21
C SER A 123 46.00 6.30 15.02
N SER A 124 45.05 7.12 15.62
CA SER A 124 43.76 6.71 16.38
C SER A 124 42.49 7.73 16.42
N SER A 125 41.18 7.40 16.82
CA SER A 125 39.86 8.21 16.58
C SER A 125 38.40 7.89 17.26
N SER A 126 37.21 8.62 17.01
CA SER A 126 35.71 8.41 17.46
C SER A 126 34.45 9.34 16.93
N SER A 127 33.08 9.11 17.20
CA SER A 127 31.77 9.79 16.62
C SER A 127 30.28 9.72 17.33
N SER A 128 29.15 10.48 16.97
CA SER A 128 27.63 10.46 17.43
C SER A 128 26.55 11.41 16.64
N SER A 129 25.17 11.71 16.74
CA SER A 129 23.71 11.33 17.23
C SER A 129 22.51 12.22 16.52
N SER A 130 21.11 12.47 16.66
CA SER A 130 19.79 12.31 17.50
C SER A 130 18.31 12.57 16.80
N SER A 131 17.15 13.10 17.42
CA SER A 131 15.60 12.97 17.09
C SER A 131 14.56 14.18 17.49
N SER A 132 13.15 14.40 17.41
CA SER A 132 11.77 14.01 16.77
C SER A 132 10.43 14.91 17.14
N SER A 133 9.11 14.79 16.63
CA SER A 133 7.79 15.63 16.96
C SER A 133 6.27 15.20 16.49
N SER A 134 5.08 15.93 16.77
CA SER A 134 3.55 15.53 16.65
C SER A 134 2.31 16.58 16.47
N ASN A 135 0.95 16.23 16.26
CA ASN A 135 -0.37 17.08 16.43
C ASN A 135 -1.90 16.49 16.30
N SER A 136 -3.06 17.27 16.35
CA SER A 136 -4.52 16.91 16.83
C SER A 136 -5.90 17.45 16.16
N ASN A 137 -7.17 17.04 16.58
CA ASN A 137 -8.62 17.60 16.33
C ASN A 137 -9.86 16.78 16.99
N VAL A 138 -11.25 16.90 16.93
CA VAL A 138 -12.46 17.89 16.96
C VAL A 138 -13.94 17.19 17.04
N ILE A 139 -15.13 17.81 17.46
CA ILE A 139 -16.54 17.19 17.73
C ILE A 139 -17.86 18.09 17.49
N ILE A 140 -19.12 17.53 17.32
CA ILE A 140 -20.52 18.18 17.25
C ILE A 140 -21.69 17.35 17.96
N SER A 141 -22.93 17.89 18.21
CA SER A 141 -24.05 17.30 19.04
C SER A 141 -25.56 17.49 18.60
N ILE A 142 -26.51 16.66 19.10
CA ILE A 142 -28.01 16.84 19.07
C ILE A 142 -28.70 16.19 20.31
N GLU A 143 -29.66 16.83 21.00
CA GLU A 143 -30.35 16.24 22.19
C GLU A 143 -31.44 15.18 21.86
N PRO A 144 -31.76 14.25 22.79
CA PRO A 144 -31.23 14.09 24.15
C PRO A 144 -29.93 13.26 24.21
N PHE A 145 -29.29 12.97 23.07
CA PHE A 145 -27.98 12.28 23.04
C PHE A 145 -27.04 12.95 22.05
N GLU A 146 -26.26 13.89 22.59
CA GLU A 146 -25.10 14.48 21.94
C GLU A 146 -24.28 13.40 21.22
N PHE A 147 -24.46 13.33 19.90
CA PHE A 147 -23.86 12.33 19.06
C PHE A 147 -22.77 12.98 18.24
N ASP A 148 -21.53 12.68 18.65
CA ASP A 148 -20.32 13.03 17.92
C ASP A 148 -20.29 12.30 16.57
N GLY A 149 -20.91 12.94 15.58
CA GLY A 149 -21.03 12.39 14.23
C GLY A 149 -19.67 12.12 13.58
N THR A 150 -18.60 12.82 14.01
CA THR A 150 -17.26 12.74 13.39
C THR A 150 -16.72 11.32 13.31
N ARG A 151 -16.98 10.50 14.34
CA ARG A 151 -16.54 9.10 14.43
C ARG A 151 -17.40 8.12 13.63
N SER A 152 -18.40 8.60 12.90
CA SER A 152 -19.31 7.80 12.08
C SER A 152 -19.48 8.36 10.66
N VAL A 153 -18.69 9.37 10.28
CA VAL A 153 -18.78 10.01 8.96
C VAL A 153 -18.45 9.01 7.85
N ASP A 154 -17.29 8.36 7.93
CA ASP A 154 -16.80 7.48 6.87
C ASP A 154 -17.72 6.26 6.70
N GLU A 155 -18.18 5.68 7.81
CA GLU A 155 -19.23 4.65 7.89
C GLU A 155 -20.54 5.08 7.23
N SER A 156 -20.97 6.31 7.48
CA SER A 156 -22.20 6.87 6.89
C SER A 156 -22.03 7.17 5.40
N ILE A 157 -20.86 7.63 4.96
CA ILE A 157 -20.52 7.80 3.54
C ILE A 157 -20.55 6.44 2.85
N ALA A 158 -19.92 5.43 3.45
CA ALA A 158 -19.86 4.07 2.94
C ALA A 158 -21.27 3.43 2.82
N ASP A 159 -22.14 3.68 3.79
CA ASP A 159 -23.56 3.29 3.78
C ASP A 159 -24.33 3.94 2.60
N ASN A 160 -24.14 5.25 2.39
CA ASN A 160 -24.83 6.00 1.33
C ASN A 160 -24.33 5.60 -0.06
N LEU A 161 -23.01 5.46 -0.24
CA LEU A 161 -22.42 5.02 -1.51
C LEU A 161 -22.73 3.54 -1.78
N GLY A 162 -22.78 2.69 -0.75
CA GLY A 162 -23.17 1.29 -0.85
C GLY A 162 -24.55 1.10 -1.46
N ILE A 163 -25.56 1.85 -0.99
CA ILE A 163 -26.90 1.85 -1.59
C ILE A 163 -26.88 2.40 -3.02
N LEU A 164 -26.19 3.53 -3.25
CA LEU A 164 -26.17 4.21 -4.54
C LEU A 164 -25.58 3.33 -5.66
N VAL A 165 -24.46 2.66 -5.38
CA VAL A 165 -23.79 1.76 -6.33
C VAL A 165 -24.63 0.48 -6.53
N ALA A 166 -25.05 -0.19 -5.46
CA ALA A 166 -25.80 -1.43 -5.58
C ALA A 166 -27.14 -1.26 -6.30
N TYR A 167 -27.82 -0.11 -6.11
CA TYR A 167 -29.07 0.20 -6.82
C TYR A 167 -28.83 0.47 -8.31
N ARG A 168 -27.76 1.21 -8.67
CA ARG A 168 -27.42 1.48 -10.08
C ARG A 168 -27.03 0.20 -10.83
N THR A 169 -26.17 -0.63 -10.25
CA THR A 169 -25.80 -1.92 -10.85
C THR A 169 -26.99 -2.87 -10.94
N TYR A 170 -27.94 -2.80 -10.00
CA TYR A 170 -29.23 -3.52 -10.10
C TYR A 170 -30.05 -3.03 -11.31
N GLU A 171 -30.25 -1.73 -11.49
CA GLU A 171 -30.99 -1.22 -12.65
C GLU A 171 -30.29 -1.51 -13.98
N GLU A 172 -28.96 -1.44 -14.04
CA GLU A 172 -28.18 -1.83 -15.23
C GLU A 172 -28.36 -3.31 -15.57
N LEU A 173 -28.33 -4.19 -14.57
CA LEU A 173 -28.54 -5.63 -14.76
C LEU A 173 -29.97 -5.98 -15.21
N VAL A 174 -30.98 -5.25 -14.74
CA VAL A 174 -32.37 -5.39 -15.23
C VAL A 174 -32.49 -4.88 -16.67
N LYS A 175 -31.82 -3.78 -17.03
CA LYS A 175 -31.76 -3.30 -18.43
C LYS A 175 -31.08 -4.30 -19.37
N GLU A 176 -30.09 -5.06 -18.90
CA GLU A 176 -29.42 -6.12 -19.66
C GLU A 176 -30.29 -7.39 -19.81
N LYS A 177 -30.98 -7.82 -18.75
CA LYS A 177 -31.65 -9.13 -18.69
C LYS A 177 -33.15 -9.12 -18.97
N GLY A 178 -33.77 -7.94 -19.03
CA GLY A 178 -35.21 -7.77 -19.10
C GLY A 178 -35.85 -7.57 -17.73
N GLU A 179 -37.12 -7.18 -17.73
CA GLU A 179 -37.87 -6.83 -16.52
C GLU A 179 -37.99 -8.01 -15.54
N GLU A 180 -37.75 -7.74 -14.25
CA GLU A 180 -37.93 -8.73 -13.19
C GLU A 180 -39.41 -8.86 -12.80
N GLU A 181 -39.90 -10.09 -12.62
CA GLU A 181 -41.29 -10.36 -12.26
C GLU A 181 -41.64 -9.76 -10.89
N ASN A 182 -42.81 -9.12 -10.80
CA ASN A 182 -43.27 -8.51 -9.54
C ASN A 182 -43.45 -9.57 -8.44
N MET A 183 -43.02 -9.27 -7.21
CA MET A 183 -43.28 -10.14 -6.07
C MET A 183 -44.72 -9.98 -5.58
N ALA A 184 -45.63 -10.59 -6.33
CA ALA A 184 -47.08 -10.57 -6.12
C ALA A 184 -47.48 -10.95 -4.68
N ASP A 185 -46.80 -11.93 -4.07
CA ASP A 185 -46.99 -12.37 -2.68
C ASP A 185 -46.85 -11.25 -1.64
N LEU A 186 -46.12 -10.17 -1.97
CA LEU A 186 -45.91 -8.99 -1.11
C LEU A 186 -46.64 -7.74 -1.62
N GLY A 187 -47.21 -7.76 -2.82
CA GLY A 187 -47.79 -6.58 -3.46
C GLY A 187 -46.77 -5.46 -3.77
N LEU A 188 -45.48 -5.78 -3.85
CA LEU A 188 -44.39 -4.82 -4.07
C LEU A 188 -43.72 -5.03 -5.42
N ASN A 189 -43.33 -3.93 -6.07
CA ASN A 189 -42.52 -3.97 -7.28
C ASN A 189 -41.04 -4.26 -6.97
N PRO A 190 -40.23 -4.73 -7.95
CA PRO A 190 -38.82 -5.05 -7.72
C PRO A 190 -37.97 -3.89 -7.15
N LYS A 191 -38.20 -2.62 -7.57
CA LYS A 191 -37.50 -1.46 -6.97
C LYS A 191 -37.78 -1.34 -5.47
N GLN A 192 -39.02 -1.54 -5.04
CA GLN A 192 -39.40 -1.55 -3.62
C GLN A 192 -38.81 -2.74 -2.86
N VAL A 193 -38.79 -3.93 -3.47
CA VAL A 193 -38.18 -5.14 -2.89
C VAL A 193 -36.67 -4.95 -2.62
N PHE A 194 -35.94 -4.23 -3.48
CA PHE A 194 -34.54 -3.87 -3.25
C PHE A 194 -34.36 -3.10 -1.93
N PHE A 195 -35.09 -2.00 -1.74
CA PHE A 195 -34.95 -1.17 -0.54
C PHE A 195 -35.49 -1.84 0.72
N LEU A 196 -36.51 -2.70 0.58
CA LEU A 196 -37.01 -3.54 1.66
C LEU A 196 -35.95 -4.56 2.11
N SER A 197 -35.26 -5.22 1.17
CA SER A 197 -34.16 -6.15 1.48
C SER A 197 -33.05 -5.44 2.27
N TYR A 198 -32.62 -4.26 1.82
CA TYR A 198 -31.66 -3.42 2.54
C TYR A 198 -32.12 -3.14 3.98
N ALA A 199 -33.33 -2.63 4.15
CA ALA A 199 -33.86 -2.28 5.47
C ALA A 199 -33.98 -3.51 6.40
N GLN A 200 -34.32 -4.68 5.88
CA GLN A 200 -34.43 -5.93 6.65
C GLN A 200 -33.10 -6.37 7.27
N ASN A 201 -31.95 -6.11 6.62
CA ASN A 201 -30.63 -6.45 7.16
C ASN A 201 -30.28 -5.67 8.44
N PHE A 202 -30.93 -4.52 8.66
CA PHE A 202 -30.71 -3.65 9.82
C PHE A 202 -31.86 -3.72 10.86
N CYS A 203 -32.77 -4.69 10.74
CA CYS A 203 -33.83 -4.95 11.71
C CYS A 203 -33.25 -5.46 13.05
N ALA A 204 -33.10 -4.56 14.03
CA ALA A 204 -32.63 -4.87 15.37
C ALA A 204 -33.43 -4.14 16.46
N ARG A 205 -33.58 -4.77 17.63
CA ARG A 205 -34.23 -4.17 18.82
C ARG A 205 -33.23 -3.95 19.94
N GLU A 206 -32.70 -2.73 20.03
CA GLU A 206 -31.70 -2.33 21.03
C GLU A 206 -32.36 -1.60 22.21
N THR A 207 -31.83 -1.77 23.43
CA THR A 207 -32.32 -1.00 24.61
C THR A 207 -31.70 0.39 24.65
N GLN A 208 -32.39 1.36 25.27
CA GLN A 208 -31.87 2.75 25.38
C GLN A 208 -30.51 2.82 26.11
N GLN A 209 -30.22 1.90 27.04
CA GLN A 209 -28.92 1.78 27.70
C GLN A 209 -27.83 1.13 26.83
N TYR A 210 -28.21 0.29 25.85
CA TYR A 210 -27.28 -0.24 24.86
C TYR A 210 -26.99 0.81 23.79
N LEU A 211 -28.01 1.47 23.25
CA LEU A 211 -27.89 2.58 22.29
C LEU A 211 -26.93 3.66 22.79
N ARG A 212 -27.11 4.15 24.02
CA ARG A 212 -26.20 5.13 24.67
C ARG A 212 -24.74 4.66 24.72
N ARG A 213 -24.47 3.36 24.89
CA ARG A 213 -23.11 2.80 24.91
C ARG A 213 -22.56 2.60 23.49
N ARG A 214 -23.39 2.10 22.57
CA ARG A 214 -23.06 1.95 21.14
C ARG A 214 -22.61 3.29 20.55
N MET A 215 -23.40 4.35 20.74
CA MET A 215 -23.11 5.69 20.23
C MET A 215 -21.83 6.34 20.79
N LYS A 216 -21.25 5.83 21.88
CA LYS A 216 -19.96 6.31 22.43
C LYS A 216 -18.75 5.45 22.03
N HIS A 217 -18.96 4.23 21.56
CA HIS A 217 -17.91 3.21 21.42
C HIS A 217 -17.92 2.43 20.09
N LYS A 218 -18.84 2.73 19.17
CA LYS A 218 -18.90 2.13 17.82
C LYS A 218 -18.91 3.22 16.76
N TYR A 219 -18.14 2.98 15.70
CA TYR A 219 -18.04 3.84 14.52
C TYR A 219 -19.31 3.72 13.65
N HIS A 220 -19.82 2.49 13.46
CA HIS A 220 -21.10 2.24 12.80
C HIS A 220 -22.28 2.96 13.51
N PRO A 221 -23.12 3.74 12.80
CA PRO A 221 -24.38 4.27 13.32
C PRO A 221 -25.32 3.17 13.87
N ALA A 222 -26.29 3.53 14.71
CA ALA A 222 -27.31 2.57 15.15
C ALA A 222 -28.16 2.08 13.95
N PRO A 223 -28.72 0.85 13.96
CA PRO A 223 -29.25 0.24 12.73
C PRO A 223 -30.41 1.03 12.13
N ARG A 224 -31.29 1.59 12.97
CA ARG A 224 -32.34 2.53 12.56
C ARG A 224 -31.79 3.78 11.86
N PHE A 225 -30.62 4.28 12.25
CA PHE A 225 -30.00 5.46 11.63
C PHE A 225 -29.28 5.11 10.32
N ARG A 226 -28.72 3.90 10.17
CA ARG A 226 -28.24 3.40 8.86
C ARG A 226 -29.39 3.41 7.85
N ILE A 227 -30.52 2.75 8.19
CA ILE A 227 -31.74 2.75 7.35
C ILE A 227 -32.24 4.18 7.04
N VAL A 228 -32.56 4.96 8.09
CA VAL A 228 -33.26 6.25 7.91
C VAL A 228 -32.35 7.32 7.29
N GLY A 229 -31.06 7.34 7.62
CA GLY A 229 -30.11 8.30 7.07
C GLY A 229 -29.86 8.08 5.59
N VAL A 230 -29.65 6.83 5.17
CA VAL A 230 -29.35 6.48 3.77
C VAL A 230 -30.57 6.64 2.87
N LEU A 231 -31.71 6.05 3.25
CA LEU A 231 -32.91 6.11 2.43
C LEU A 231 -33.50 7.53 2.32
N ARG A 232 -33.23 8.40 3.30
CA ARG A 232 -33.52 9.84 3.23
C ARG A 232 -32.71 10.56 2.13
N ASN A 233 -31.44 10.17 1.95
CA ASN A 233 -30.53 10.80 0.99
C ASN A 233 -30.68 10.26 -0.44
N SER A 234 -31.16 9.02 -0.62
CA SER A 234 -31.44 8.48 -1.95
C SER A 234 -32.64 9.21 -2.60
N PRO A 235 -32.52 9.75 -3.83
CA PRO A 235 -33.68 10.11 -4.65
C PRO A 235 -34.39 8.87 -5.21
N GLU A 236 -33.67 7.79 -5.48
CA GLU A 236 -34.21 6.56 -6.08
C GLU A 236 -35.19 5.83 -5.14
N PHE A 237 -34.92 5.84 -3.82
CA PHE A 237 -35.87 5.39 -2.80
C PHE A 237 -37.15 6.22 -2.79
N ALA A 238 -37.01 7.55 -2.90
CA ALA A 238 -38.15 8.46 -2.91
C ALA A 238 -39.02 8.29 -4.16
N GLU A 239 -38.43 7.99 -5.32
CA GLU A 239 -39.14 7.57 -6.53
C GLU A 239 -39.87 6.24 -6.31
N ALA A 240 -39.16 5.18 -5.88
CA ALA A 240 -39.71 3.83 -5.74
C ALA A 240 -40.89 3.73 -4.75
N TYR A 241 -40.94 4.61 -3.75
CA TYR A 241 -42.05 4.72 -2.78
C TYR A 241 -42.94 5.96 -2.99
N ASN A 242 -42.75 6.72 -4.07
CA ASN A 242 -43.49 7.94 -4.40
C ASN A 242 -43.61 8.94 -3.23
N CYS A 243 -42.51 9.16 -2.51
CA CYS A 243 -42.45 9.97 -1.29
C CYS A 243 -42.55 11.47 -1.62
N PRO A 244 -43.57 12.21 -1.11
CA PRO A 244 -43.68 13.65 -1.36
C PRO A 244 -42.45 14.44 -0.90
N LEU A 245 -42.09 15.49 -1.65
CA LEU A 245 -41.02 16.40 -1.26
C LEU A 245 -41.34 17.08 0.09
N GLY A 246 -40.33 17.27 0.93
CA GLY A 246 -40.49 17.75 2.31
C GLY A 246 -40.97 16.69 3.31
N SER A 247 -41.32 15.47 2.87
CA SER A 247 -41.69 14.39 3.79
C SER A 247 -40.47 13.90 4.60
N PRO A 248 -40.67 13.21 5.76
CA PRO A 248 -39.58 12.78 6.63
C PRO A 248 -38.50 11.90 5.97
N MET A 249 -38.83 11.23 4.86
CA MET A 249 -37.92 10.39 4.07
C MET A 249 -37.54 11.03 2.72
N ASN A 250 -38.07 12.20 2.36
CA ASN A 250 -37.71 12.91 1.14
C ASN A 250 -37.60 14.44 1.38
N PRO A 251 -36.60 14.89 2.16
CA PRO A 251 -36.30 16.31 2.34
C PRO A 251 -35.82 16.95 1.03
N GLU A 252 -35.90 18.28 0.98
CA GLU A 252 -35.41 19.10 -0.14
C GLU A 252 -33.88 19.03 -0.26
N GLU A 253 -33.17 19.18 0.86
CA GLU A 253 -31.72 18.96 0.91
C GLU A 253 -31.40 17.49 1.22
N LYS A 254 -30.66 16.84 0.31
CA LYS A 254 -30.11 15.48 0.45
C LYS A 254 -28.58 15.55 0.44
N CYS A 255 -27.91 14.74 1.27
CA CYS A 255 -26.44 14.73 1.34
C CYS A 255 -25.82 14.04 0.12
N SER A 256 -25.58 14.79 -0.96
CA SER A 256 -25.01 14.29 -2.23
C SER A 256 -23.49 14.47 -2.37
N ARG A 257 -22.83 15.18 -1.44
CA ARG A 257 -21.44 15.65 -1.59
C ARG A 257 -20.40 14.57 -1.25
N ILE A 258 -20.27 13.59 -2.13
CA ILE A 258 -19.18 12.60 -2.12
C ILE A 258 -17.87 13.30 -2.48
N TYR A 259 -17.06 13.60 -1.45
CA TYR A 259 -15.68 14.11 -1.50
C TYR A 259 -15.32 15.16 -2.56
N GLY A 260 -15.25 16.44 -2.14
CA GLY A 260 -14.40 17.45 -2.77
C GLY A 260 -14.99 18.18 -3.98
N SER A 261 -15.41 19.42 -3.74
CA SER A 261 -15.64 20.45 -4.76
C SER A 261 -15.31 21.83 -4.22
#